data_AF-A0A952IST5-F1
#
_entry.id   AF-A0A952IST5-F1
#
_cell.length_a   1.000
_cell.length_b   1.000
_cell.length_c   1.000
_cell.angle_alpha   90.00
_cell.angle_beta   90.00
_cell.angle_gamma   90.00
#
_symmetry.space_group_name_H-M   'P 1'
#
loop_
_entity.id
_entity.type
_entity.pdbx_description
1 polymer ?
#
loop_
_entity_poly.entity_id
_entity_poly.type
_entity_poly.pdbx_seq_one_letter_code
_entity_poly.pdbx_strand_id
1 'polypeptide(L)'
;MTKLGNLILQTITASVVALSVAACSSSDSDSSDQNNPSTSTGPTTEGQESQNTDDASVEGDPEGDGDGDGDGDDTNDTDSESNESMPNLTPFEAVYKVTFNATWSADSHPLNFPANPHFSPLVGAVHSEQAIFWQRGQLASPGIEQMAETGATSVLMTEIQAVIDEGRALSAIKGSGIGTSPGSIEIEVSVNQNYPYITLVSMLAPSPDWFVGTSALPMISEDGQFSAGFTMELRLYDSGTDNGIQFNSNNNDTQPPDPITLLTSDPADSDFNNGEPVVGSIVFEKIR
;
A
#
# COMPACT_ATOMS: atom_id res chain seq x y z
N MET A 1 -42.05 20.65 -27.99
CA MET A 1 -42.92 20.24 -26.87
C MET A 1 -42.33 18.99 -26.24
N THR A 2 -42.14 19.10 -24.93
CA THR A 2 -41.31 18.31 -24.01
C THR A 2 -41.78 16.87 -23.84
N LYS A 3 -40.84 15.93 -23.68
CA LYS A 3 -41.01 14.76 -22.80
C LYS A 3 -39.64 14.39 -22.21
N LEU A 4 -39.36 14.93 -21.03
CA LEU A 4 -38.33 14.40 -20.13
C LEU A 4 -38.87 13.13 -19.48
N GLY A 5 -38.07 12.07 -19.51
CA GLY A 5 -38.28 10.86 -18.70
C GLY A 5 -37.71 11.06 -17.30
N ASN A 6 -38.51 10.72 -16.29
CA ASN A 6 -38.10 10.66 -14.89
C ASN A 6 -37.07 9.55 -14.67
N LEU A 7 -35.91 9.90 -14.12
CA LEU A 7 -34.98 8.94 -13.51
C LEU A 7 -35.18 9.00 -11.99
N ILE A 8 -35.64 7.91 -11.40
CA ILE A 8 -35.80 7.76 -9.95
C ILE A 8 -34.45 7.36 -9.38
N LEU A 9 -33.84 8.26 -8.60
CA LEU A 9 -32.64 7.99 -7.80
C LEU A 9 -33.09 7.37 -6.47
N GLN A 10 -32.81 6.10 -6.24
CA GLN A 10 -32.99 5.48 -4.91
C GLN A 10 -31.74 5.75 -4.07
N THR A 11 -31.92 6.47 -2.97
CA THR A 11 -30.90 6.76 -1.96
C THR A 11 -30.90 5.60 -0.96
N ILE A 12 -29.80 4.85 -0.86
CA ILE A 12 -29.57 3.89 0.22
C ILE A 12 -29.03 4.68 1.41
N THR A 13 -29.77 4.71 2.51
CA THR A 13 -29.33 5.29 3.78
C THR A 13 -28.82 4.16 4.68
N ALA A 14 -27.51 4.11 4.91
CA ALA A 14 -26.93 3.28 5.96
C ALA A 14 -27.08 4.01 7.29
N SER A 15 -27.84 3.43 8.22
CA SER A 15 -27.94 3.94 9.60
C SER A 15 -26.81 3.34 10.42
N VAL A 16 -25.89 4.18 10.90
CA VAL A 16 -24.85 3.79 11.86
C VAL A 16 -25.39 4.02 13.27
N VAL A 17 -25.43 2.95 14.08
CA VAL A 17 -25.71 3.03 15.52
C VAL A 17 -24.40 3.31 16.24
N ALA A 18 -24.20 4.55 16.71
CA ALA A 18 -23.09 4.90 17.58
C ALA A 18 -23.40 4.45 19.02
N LEU A 19 -22.63 3.51 19.56
CA LEU A 19 -22.67 3.11 20.95
C LEU A 19 -21.65 3.96 21.73
N SER A 20 -22.11 5.02 22.40
CA SER A 20 -21.25 5.84 23.26
C SER A 20 -20.97 5.13 24.58
N VAL A 21 -19.71 4.80 24.85
CA VAL A 21 -19.26 4.33 26.17
C VAL A 21 -18.74 5.54 26.95
N ALA A 22 -19.42 5.91 28.03
CA ALA A 22 -19.00 6.97 28.94
C ALA A 22 -17.95 6.41 29.93
N ALA A 23 -16.71 6.91 29.86
CA ALA A 23 -15.71 6.67 30.91
C ALA A 23 -15.78 7.81 31.94
N CYS A 24 -16.06 7.44 33.20
CA CYS A 24 -16.02 8.35 34.34
C CYS A 24 -14.58 8.73 34.70
N SER A 25 -14.38 10.02 34.95
CA SER A 25 -13.20 10.61 35.57
C SER A 25 -13.04 10.22 37.04
N SER A 26 -11.85 9.82 37.46
CA SER A 26 -11.38 9.98 38.84
C SER A 26 -9.99 10.59 38.84
N SER A 27 -9.96 11.84 39.29
CA SER A 27 -8.77 12.59 39.69
C SER A 27 -8.16 12.00 40.95
N ASP A 28 -6.86 11.78 40.97
CA ASP A 28 -6.06 11.74 42.20
C ASP A 28 -4.77 12.54 42.00
N SER A 29 -4.45 13.32 43.03
CA SER A 29 -3.36 14.28 43.16
C SER A 29 -2.45 13.85 44.31
N ASP A 30 -1.13 13.77 44.08
CA ASP A 30 -0.06 13.92 45.11
C ASP A 30 1.30 13.90 44.40
N SER A 31 2.02 15.02 44.23
CA SER A 31 2.96 15.74 45.10
C SER A 31 4.44 15.31 45.03
N SER A 32 5.26 16.33 44.71
CA SER A 32 6.66 16.66 45.08
C SER A 32 7.74 15.60 45.29
N ASP A 33 8.87 15.75 44.56
CA ASP A 33 10.24 16.05 45.09
C ASP A 33 11.26 16.11 43.92
N GLN A 34 11.77 17.28 43.52
CA GLN A 34 13.03 17.97 43.89
C GLN A 34 14.39 17.27 43.58
N ASN A 35 15.19 17.97 42.73
CA ASN A 35 16.67 18.12 42.69
C ASN A 35 17.56 16.86 42.50
N ASN A 36 18.65 16.82 41.71
CA ASN A 36 19.64 17.82 41.26
C ASN A 36 20.50 17.19 40.11
N PRO A 37 21.29 17.95 39.32
CA PRO A 37 22.00 17.52 38.10
C PRO A 37 23.51 17.29 38.31
N SER A 38 24.22 16.75 37.29
CA SER A 38 25.55 17.26 36.85
C SER A 38 26.16 16.49 35.65
N THR A 39 26.59 17.25 34.60
CA THR A 39 27.92 17.29 33.92
C THR A 39 28.68 15.98 33.58
N SER A 40 29.47 15.79 32.52
CA SER A 40 30.08 16.58 31.44
C SER A 40 31.01 15.63 30.61
N THR A 41 31.57 16.15 29.51
CA THR A 41 32.78 15.75 28.73
C THR A 41 32.69 14.67 27.62
N GLY A 42 32.87 15.10 26.36
CA GLY A 42 33.63 14.36 25.33
C GLY A 42 35.14 14.64 25.44
N PRO A 43 36.03 14.44 24.43
CA PRO A 43 35.84 13.99 23.03
C PRO A 43 36.90 12.95 22.52
N THR A 44 37.05 12.80 21.17
CA THR A 44 38.24 12.35 20.37
C THR A 44 38.61 10.85 20.32
N THR A 45 39.14 10.18 19.27
CA THR A 45 39.39 10.30 17.80
C THR A 45 39.98 8.93 17.33
N GLU A 46 39.94 8.60 16.03
CA GLU A 46 40.87 7.68 15.27
C GLU A 46 40.92 6.18 15.70
N GLY A 47 41.15 5.15 14.89
CA GLY A 47 41.63 4.96 13.51
C GLY A 47 42.32 3.57 13.45
N GLN A 48 42.25 2.92 12.28
CA GLN A 48 43.10 1.81 11.77
C GLN A 48 42.77 0.32 12.02
N GLU A 49 42.55 -0.35 10.87
CA GLU A 49 43.19 -1.58 10.33
C GLU A 49 43.71 -2.68 11.28
N SER A 50 43.29 -3.92 11.00
CA SER A 50 44.24 -5.01 10.73
C SER A 50 43.55 -6.14 9.95
N GLN A 51 44.17 -6.48 8.83
CA GLN A 51 44.03 -7.77 8.15
C GLN A 51 44.55 -8.89 9.05
N ASN A 52 44.02 -10.11 8.91
CA ASN A 52 44.77 -11.31 9.21
C ASN A 52 44.40 -12.40 8.20
N THR A 53 45.40 -12.76 7.38
CA THR A 53 45.48 -13.99 6.59
C THR A 53 45.94 -15.14 7.48
N ASP A 54 45.88 -16.34 6.91
CA ASP A 54 46.58 -17.60 7.25
C ASP A 54 45.55 -18.74 7.26
N ASP A 55 45.75 -19.94 6.75
CA ASP A 55 46.80 -20.64 5.99
C ASP A 55 46.24 -22.07 5.76
N ALA A 56 46.92 -22.86 4.92
CA ALA A 56 46.92 -24.32 4.83
C ALA A 56 46.05 -24.99 3.74
N SER A 57 46.74 -25.22 2.63
CA SER A 57 46.59 -26.30 1.65
C SER A 57 46.80 -27.71 2.23
N VAL A 58 46.06 -28.71 1.73
CA VAL A 58 46.51 -30.12 1.63
C VAL A 58 45.82 -30.80 0.44
N GLU A 59 46.63 -31.52 -0.34
CA GLU A 59 46.33 -32.29 -1.56
C GLU A 59 45.65 -33.66 -1.30
N GLY A 60 45.09 -34.26 -2.35
CA GLY A 60 44.96 -35.72 -2.46
C GLY A 60 43.83 -36.23 -3.33
N ASP A 61 44.09 -36.44 -4.62
CA ASP A 61 43.43 -37.44 -5.47
C ASP A 61 44.07 -38.83 -5.22
N PRO A 62 43.34 -39.95 -5.36
CA PRO A 62 43.51 -40.73 -6.59
C PRO A 62 42.27 -41.47 -7.13
N GLU A 63 42.45 -41.87 -8.39
CA GLU A 63 41.58 -42.60 -9.32
C GLU A 63 41.08 -43.98 -8.86
N GLY A 64 39.96 -44.42 -9.46
CA GLY A 64 39.44 -45.78 -9.36
C GLY A 64 38.76 -46.23 -10.66
N ASP A 65 39.36 -47.24 -11.30
CA ASP A 65 38.90 -47.94 -12.51
C ASP A 65 37.64 -48.79 -12.29
N GLY A 66 36.84 -48.99 -13.35
CA GLY A 66 35.74 -49.96 -13.36
C GLY A 66 35.13 -50.15 -14.76
N ASP A 67 35.66 -51.11 -15.51
CA ASP A 67 35.06 -51.66 -16.74
C ASP A 67 33.78 -52.45 -16.45
N GLY A 68 32.79 -52.36 -17.35
CA GLY A 68 31.57 -53.18 -17.31
C GLY A 68 30.72 -53.05 -18.57
N ASP A 69 31.02 -53.89 -19.58
CA ASP A 69 30.18 -54.13 -20.76
C ASP A 69 28.88 -54.87 -20.38
N GLY A 70 27.75 -54.45 -20.96
CA GLY A 70 26.46 -55.14 -20.84
C GLY A 70 25.46 -54.65 -21.89
N ASP A 71 25.47 -55.28 -23.06
CA ASP A 71 24.42 -55.23 -24.08
C ASP A 71 23.10 -55.84 -23.54
N GLY A 72 21.97 -55.18 -23.78
CA GLY A 72 20.64 -55.65 -23.41
C GLY A 72 19.53 -54.74 -23.90
N ASP A 73 18.88 -55.20 -24.97
CA ASP A 73 17.83 -54.58 -25.78
C ASP A 73 16.52 -54.25 -25.05
N ASP A 74 15.81 -53.29 -25.65
CA ASP A 74 14.36 -53.25 -25.87
C ASP A 74 13.41 -52.37 -25.02
N THR A 75 12.58 -51.63 -25.80
CA THR A 75 11.27 -51.01 -25.52
C THR A 75 11.17 -49.62 -24.87
N ASN A 76 11.11 -48.62 -25.76
CA ASN A 76 10.01 -47.64 -25.90
C ASN A 76 9.17 -47.32 -24.65
N ASP A 77 9.40 -46.16 -24.02
CA ASP A 77 8.28 -45.41 -23.45
C ASP A 77 8.47 -43.90 -23.51
N THR A 78 7.35 -43.28 -23.83
CA THR A 78 7.06 -41.91 -24.24
C THR A 78 7.13 -40.91 -23.08
N ASP A 79 7.57 -39.69 -23.41
CA ASP A 79 7.28 -38.39 -22.77
C ASP A 79 7.22 -38.31 -21.23
N SER A 80 8.35 -37.92 -20.64
CA SER A 80 8.41 -37.30 -19.31
C SER A 80 8.67 -35.80 -19.46
N GLU A 81 7.66 -35.06 -19.93
CA GLU A 81 7.58 -33.62 -19.64
C GLU A 81 7.08 -33.47 -18.21
N SER A 82 7.99 -33.16 -17.28
CA SER A 82 7.65 -32.65 -15.95
C SER A 82 6.99 -31.29 -16.09
N ASN A 83 5.68 -31.29 -16.35
CA ASN A 83 4.85 -30.12 -16.18
C ASN A 83 4.76 -29.83 -14.67
N GLU A 84 5.67 -28.99 -14.18
CA GLU A 84 5.60 -28.32 -12.88
C GLU A 84 4.21 -27.71 -12.75
N SER A 85 3.32 -28.44 -12.08
CA SER A 85 1.91 -28.10 -11.95
C SER A 85 1.79 -26.81 -11.14
N MET A 86 1.47 -25.72 -11.84
CA MET A 86 0.96 -24.51 -11.24
C MET A 86 -0.18 -24.88 -10.27
N PRO A 87 -0.23 -24.32 -9.04
CA PRO A 87 -1.25 -24.69 -8.07
C PRO A 87 -2.65 -24.43 -8.65
N ASN A 88 -3.47 -25.49 -8.67
CA ASN A 88 -4.88 -25.44 -9.10
C ASN A 88 -5.64 -24.48 -8.18
N LEU A 89 -5.95 -23.28 -8.65
CA LEU A 89 -6.89 -22.40 -7.96
C LEU A 89 -8.28 -23.03 -7.99
N THR A 90 -8.97 -23.00 -6.85
CA THR A 90 -10.38 -23.38 -6.79
C THR A 90 -11.22 -22.29 -7.48
N PRO A 91 -12.45 -22.56 -7.96
CA PRO A 91 -13.33 -21.53 -8.55
C PRO A 91 -13.71 -20.38 -7.57
N PHE A 92 -13.24 -20.45 -6.32
CA PHE A 92 -13.49 -19.49 -5.26
C PHE A 92 -12.35 -18.48 -5.06
N GLU A 93 -11.27 -18.58 -5.84
CA GLU A 93 -10.10 -17.70 -5.76
C GLU A 93 -9.75 -17.11 -7.14
N ALA A 94 -9.09 -15.95 -7.12
CA ALA A 94 -8.52 -15.33 -8.30
C ALA A 94 -7.21 -14.61 -7.94
N VAL A 95 -6.29 -14.56 -8.90
CA VAL A 95 -5.06 -13.77 -8.78
C VAL A 95 -5.10 -12.67 -9.82
N TYR A 96 -4.84 -11.45 -9.36
CA TYR A 96 -4.73 -10.26 -10.19
C TYR A 96 -3.29 -9.80 -10.26
N LYS A 97 -2.82 -9.49 -11.47
CA LYS A 97 -1.71 -8.56 -11.64
C LYS A 97 -2.27 -7.15 -11.47
N VAL A 98 -1.69 -6.38 -10.57
CA VAL A 98 -2.05 -5.01 -10.27
C VAL A 98 -0.90 -4.11 -10.70
N THR A 99 -1.15 -3.27 -11.71
CA THR A 99 -0.16 -2.32 -12.23
C THR A 99 -0.53 -0.92 -11.76
N PHE A 100 0.30 -0.30 -10.92
CA PHE A 100 0.18 1.12 -10.56
C PHE A 100 1.01 1.94 -11.54
N ASN A 101 0.33 2.74 -12.35
CA ASN A 101 0.91 3.64 -13.34
C ASN A 101 0.76 5.10 -12.89
N ALA A 102 1.86 5.74 -12.51
CA ALA A 102 1.90 7.17 -12.25
C ALA A 102 2.12 7.96 -13.55
N THR A 103 1.25 8.94 -13.81
CA THR A 103 1.31 9.84 -14.97
C THR A 103 1.50 11.30 -14.58
N TRP A 104 1.66 11.59 -13.30
CA TRP A 104 1.97 12.92 -12.77
C TRP A 104 3.34 13.39 -13.25
N SER A 105 3.36 14.43 -14.08
CA SER A 105 4.55 14.98 -14.73
C SER A 105 4.44 16.49 -14.90
N ALA A 106 5.56 17.15 -15.22
CA ALA A 106 5.58 18.56 -15.57
C ALA A 106 4.75 18.89 -16.84
N ASP A 107 4.49 17.90 -17.70
CA ASP A 107 3.66 18.09 -18.90
C ASP A 107 2.17 17.99 -18.56
N SER A 108 1.78 17.08 -17.66
CA SER A 108 0.38 16.87 -17.27
C SER A 108 -0.08 17.83 -16.18
N HIS A 109 0.82 18.24 -15.28
CA HIS A 109 0.57 19.09 -14.12
C HIS A 109 1.68 20.16 -14.01
N PRO A 110 1.70 21.17 -14.90
CA PRO A 110 2.85 22.06 -15.08
C PRO A 110 3.05 23.10 -13.97
N LEU A 111 2.00 23.42 -13.20
CA LEU A 111 2.07 24.45 -12.17
C LEU A 111 2.93 23.97 -11.00
N ASN A 112 3.99 24.74 -10.70
CA ASN A 112 4.99 24.51 -9.65
C ASN A 112 5.42 23.04 -9.47
N PHE A 113 5.50 22.30 -10.58
CA PHE A 113 5.80 20.87 -10.56
C PHE A 113 7.11 20.60 -9.79
N PRO A 114 7.09 19.72 -8.79
CA PRO A 114 8.23 19.55 -7.90
C PRO A 114 9.42 18.87 -8.59
N ALA A 115 10.63 19.09 -8.07
CA ALA A 115 11.87 18.56 -8.65
C ALA A 115 12.07 17.05 -8.41
N ASN A 116 11.44 16.49 -7.39
CA ASN A 116 11.53 15.08 -6.97
C ASN A 116 10.13 14.44 -6.85
N PRO A 117 9.33 14.43 -7.92
CA PRO A 117 7.98 13.88 -7.89
C PRO A 117 8.07 12.35 -7.71
N HIS A 118 7.42 11.80 -6.69
CA HIS A 118 7.47 10.37 -6.42
C HIS A 118 6.21 9.90 -5.70
N PHE A 119 6.07 8.57 -5.63
CA PHE A 119 5.03 7.92 -4.85
C PHE A 119 5.64 6.99 -3.81
N SER A 120 5.10 6.99 -2.60
CA SER A 120 5.55 6.09 -1.53
C SER A 120 5.20 4.62 -1.86
N PRO A 121 5.72 3.64 -1.10
CA PRO A 121 5.36 2.25 -1.32
C PRO A 121 3.84 2.04 -1.37
N LEU A 122 3.37 1.30 -2.38
CA LEU A 122 1.96 0.94 -2.48
C LEU A 122 1.61 -0.05 -1.36
N VAL A 123 0.69 0.33 -0.47
CA VAL A 123 0.32 -0.49 0.69
C VAL A 123 -1.19 -0.67 0.76
N GLY A 124 -1.63 -1.80 1.29
CA GLY A 124 -3.05 -2.09 1.37
C GLY A 124 -3.36 -3.46 1.92
N ALA A 125 -4.57 -3.94 1.66
CA ALA A 125 -5.01 -5.25 2.11
C ALA A 125 -6.03 -5.88 1.15
N VAL A 126 -6.07 -7.20 1.15
CA VAL A 126 -7.20 -7.99 0.66
C VAL A 126 -8.11 -8.27 1.83
N HIS A 127 -9.39 -7.92 1.74
CA HIS A 127 -10.28 -7.94 2.89
C HIS A 127 -11.75 -8.23 2.57
N SER A 128 -12.53 -8.43 3.63
CA SER A 128 -13.98 -8.59 3.58
C SER A 128 -14.66 -7.22 3.67
N GLU A 129 -15.98 -7.17 3.42
CA GLU A 129 -16.78 -5.94 3.58
C GLU A 129 -16.77 -5.38 5.03
N GLN A 130 -16.33 -6.16 6.02
CA GLN A 130 -16.29 -5.79 7.43
C GLN A 130 -15.04 -4.97 7.81
N ALA A 131 -14.15 -4.70 6.85
CA ALA A 131 -12.95 -3.89 7.06
C ALA A 131 -12.99 -2.62 6.21
N ILE A 132 -12.67 -1.50 6.84
CA ILE A 132 -12.46 -0.20 6.21
C ILE A 132 -11.13 0.32 6.73
N PHE A 133 -10.19 0.57 5.81
CA PHE A 133 -8.86 1.11 6.16
C PHE A 133 -8.81 2.63 5.97
N TRP A 134 -9.58 3.16 5.04
CA TRP A 134 -9.79 4.59 4.84
C TRP A 134 -11.08 4.80 4.05
N GLN A 135 -11.75 5.94 4.23
CA GLN A 135 -12.93 6.31 3.48
C GLN A 135 -13.11 7.83 3.51
N ARG A 136 -13.57 8.41 2.38
CA ARG A 136 -13.95 9.82 2.35
C ARG A 136 -14.98 10.15 3.44
N GLY A 137 -14.78 11.27 4.12
CA GLY A 137 -15.64 11.71 5.21
C GLY A 137 -15.40 10.99 6.54
N GLN A 138 -14.41 10.10 6.63
CA GLN A 138 -13.90 9.53 7.89
C GLN A 138 -12.54 10.13 8.22
N LEU A 139 -12.18 10.11 9.50
CA LEU A 139 -10.83 10.51 9.94
C LEU A 139 -9.79 9.49 9.49
N ALA A 140 -8.59 9.95 9.15
CA ALA A 140 -7.44 9.09 8.93
C ALA A 140 -7.08 8.31 10.20
N SER A 141 -6.64 7.05 10.05
CA SER A 141 -5.96 6.35 11.13
C SER A 141 -4.53 6.88 11.29
N PRO A 142 -3.87 6.65 12.43
CA PRO A 142 -2.43 6.98 12.58
C PRO A 142 -1.56 6.38 11.47
N GLY A 143 -1.92 5.19 10.96
CA GLY A 143 -1.25 4.57 9.83
C GLY A 143 -1.46 5.32 8.50
N ILE A 144 -2.67 5.81 8.24
CA ILE A 144 -2.97 6.61 7.04
C ILE A 144 -2.28 7.98 7.10
N GLU A 145 -2.35 8.67 8.23
CA GLU A 145 -1.65 9.93 8.50
C GLU A 145 -0.15 9.80 8.21
N GLN A 146 0.52 8.84 8.88
CA GLN A 146 1.95 8.61 8.67
C GLN A 146 2.28 8.27 7.21
N MET A 147 1.44 7.47 6.55
CA MET A 147 1.63 7.11 5.15
C MET A 147 1.51 8.33 4.24
N ALA A 148 0.50 9.17 4.46
CA ALA A 148 0.19 10.33 3.63
C ALA A 148 1.19 11.49 3.81
N GLU A 149 1.75 11.67 5.00
CA GLU A 149 2.69 12.78 5.28
C GLU A 149 4.15 12.42 4.98
N THR A 150 4.54 11.16 5.20
CA THR A 150 5.96 10.76 5.18
C THR A 150 6.26 9.59 4.25
N GLY A 151 5.23 8.91 3.75
CA GLY A 151 5.38 7.67 3.00
C GLY A 151 5.78 6.47 3.85
N ALA A 152 5.90 6.61 5.18
CA ALA A 152 6.21 5.50 6.07
C ALA A 152 4.99 4.58 6.23
N THR A 153 5.24 3.27 6.22
CA THR A 153 4.17 2.26 6.09
C THR A 153 4.07 1.34 7.29
N SER A 154 4.97 1.46 8.27
CA SER A 154 5.06 0.51 9.39
C SER A 154 3.83 0.51 10.29
N VAL A 155 3.27 1.70 10.56
CA VAL A 155 2.07 1.82 11.40
C VAL A 155 0.87 1.24 10.67
N LEU A 156 0.64 1.62 9.41
CA LEU A 156 -0.45 1.09 8.59
C LEU A 156 -0.38 -0.44 8.43
N MET A 157 0.82 -1.00 8.21
CA MET A 157 0.98 -2.45 8.12
C MET A 157 0.66 -3.16 9.45
N THR A 158 0.91 -2.51 10.58
CA THR A 158 0.53 -3.05 11.91
C THR A 158 -0.99 -3.03 12.09
N GLU A 159 -1.65 -1.94 11.69
CA GLU A 159 -3.12 -1.84 11.69
C GLU A 159 -3.74 -2.92 10.79
N ILE A 160 -3.20 -3.12 9.59
CA ILE A 160 -3.64 -4.18 8.67
C ILE A 160 -3.48 -5.57 9.30
N GLN A 161 -2.35 -5.85 9.94
CA GLN A 161 -2.14 -7.13 10.60
C GLN A 161 -3.16 -7.40 11.70
N ALA A 162 -3.53 -6.38 12.50
CA ALA A 162 -4.57 -6.53 13.50
C ALA A 162 -5.93 -6.91 12.88
N VAL A 163 -6.29 -6.32 11.73
CA VAL A 163 -7.53 -6.67 11.00
C VAL A 163 -7.49 -8.09 10.44
N ILE A 164 -6.31 -8.59 10.04
CA ILE A 164 -6.10 -9.99 9.64
C ILE A 164 -6.29 -10.93 10.83
N ASP A 165 -5.69 -10.59 11.98
CA ASP A 165 -5.77 -11.41 13.21
C ASP A 165 -7.22 -11.51 13.73
N GLU A 166 -8.05 -10.51 13.44
CA GLU A 166 -9.50 -10.50 13.71
C GLU A 166 -10.34 -11.27 12.68
N GLY A 167 -9.73 -11.80 11.61
CA GLY A 167 -10.41 -12.55 10.55
C GLY A 167 -11.25 -11.67 9.61
N ARG A 168 -11.01 -10.35 9.57
CA ARG A 168 -11.71 -9.41 8.68
C ARG A 168 -10.92 -9.10 7.40
N ALA A 169 -9.63 -9.42 7.38
CA ALA A 169 -8.76 -9.35 6.20
C ALA A 169 -8.02 -10.67 5.94
N LEU A 170 -7.65 -10.91 4.68
CA LEU A 170 -6.93 -12.11 4.23
C LEU A 170 -5.42 -11.92 4.27
N SER A 171 -4.94 -10.80 3.74
CA SER A 171 -3.51 -10.55 3.56
C SER A 171 -3.20 -9.06 3.48
N ALA A 172 -2.00 -8.72 3.91
CA ALA A 172 -1.43 -7.39 3.70
C ALA A 172 -0.78 -7.31 2.32
N ILE A 173 -0.89 -6.15 1.68
CA ILE A 173 -0.29 -5.83 0.39
C ILE A 173 0.82 -4.81 0.64
N LYS A 174 2.02 -5.09 0.12
CA LYS A 174 3.14 -4.15 0.13
C LYS A 174 3.95 -4.27 -1.16
N GLY A 175 3.79 -3.29 -2.04
CA GLY A 175 4.61 -3.10 -3.23
C GLY A 175 5.81 -2.19 -2.97
N SER A 176 6.59 -1.94 -4.02
CA SER A 176 7.58 -0.86 -4.03
C SER A 176 6.90 0.51 -4.13
N GLY A 177 7.68 1.59 -4.04
CA GLY A 177 7.24 2.93 -4.44
C GLY A 177 7.62 3.21 -5.89
N ILE A 178 7.15 4.36 -6.41
CA ILE A 178 7.62 4.91 -7.70
C ILE A 178 8.59 6.03 -7.37
N GLY A 179 9.89 5.74 -7.41
CA GLY A 179 10.94 6.66 -6.96
C GLY A 179 11.08 7.94 -7.80
N THR A 180 10.53 7.96 -9.02
CA THR A 180 10.41 9.16 -9.85
C THR A 180 9.17 9.01 -10.72
N SER A 181 8.27 9.98 -10.67
CA SER A 181 7.08 10.05 -11.52
C SER A 181 7.37 10.87 -12.78
N PRO A 182 6.87 10.46 -13.96
CA PRO A 182 6.10 9.24 -14.25
C PRO A 182 6.88 7.93 -14.09
N GLY A 183 6.16 6.85 -13.80
CA GLY A 183 6.72 5.51 -13.65
C GLY A 183 5.64 4.49 -13.34
N SER A 184 6.02 3.22 -13.24
CA SER A 184 5.07 2.15 -12.87
C SER A 184 5.71 1.06 -12.02
N ILE A 185 4.86 0.37 -11.27
CA ILE A 185 5.19 -0.85 -10.54
C ILE A 185 4.11 -1.90 -10.75
N GLU A 186 4.45 -3.17 -10.53
CA GLU A 186 3.52 -4.29 -10.60
C GLU A 186 3.60 -5.15 -9.35
N ILE A 187 2.46 -5.65 -8.90
CA ILE A 187 2.33 -6.64 -7.83
C ILE A 187 1.31 -7.71 -8.24
N GLU A 188 1.39 -8.88 -7.62
CA GLU A 188 0.33 -9.88 -7.69
C GLU A 188 -0.48 -9.90 -6.40
N VAL A 189 -1.80 -9.99 -6.52
CA VAL A 189 -2.73 -9.99 -5.38
C VAL A 189 -3.72 -11.13 -5.55
N SER A 190 -3.80 -12.00 -4.54
CA SER A 190 -4.76 -13.10 -4.48
C SER A 190 -6.00 -12.70 -3.68
N VAL A 191 -7.18 -12.90 -4.25
CA VAL A 191 -8.48 -12.67 -3.59
C VAL A 191 -9.29 -13.96 -3.57
N ASN A 192 -10.28 -14.03 -2.68
CA ASN A 192 -11.24 -15.12 -2.65
C ASN A 192 -12.66 -14.63 -2.31
N GLN A 193 -13.66 -15.50 -2.39
CA GLN A 193 -15.06 -15.12 -2.14
C GLN A 193 -15.34 -14.59 -0.72
N ASN A 194 -14.53 -14.95 0.27
CA ASN A 194 -14.70 -14.45 1.65
C ASN A 194 -14.06 -13.06 1.83
N TYR A 195 -13.02 -12.77 1.06
CA TYR A 195 -12.29 -11.50 1.09
C TYR A 195 -12.17 -10.91 -0.32
N PRO A 196 -13.29 -10.47 -0.93
CA PRO A 196 -13.32 -10.07 -2.33
C PRO A 196 -12.98 -8.59 -2.55
N TYR A 197 -12.52 -7.86 -1.52
CA TYR A 197 -12.23 -6.43 -1.61
C TYR A 197 -10.73 -6.15 -1.56
N ILE A 198 -10.31 -5.14 -2.31
CA ILE A 198 -8.95 -4.60 -2.27
C ILE A 198 -8.99 -3.13 -1.84
N THR A 199 -8.20 -2.79 -0.84
CA THR A 199 -7.87 -1.40 -0.49
C THR A 199 -6.39 -1.19 -0.73
N LEU A 200 -6.03 -0.10 -1.40
CA LEU A 200 -4.65 0.30 -1.70
C LEU A 200 -4.49 1.80 -1.42
N VAL A 201 -3.32 2.21 -0.95
CA VAL A 201 -2.94 3.61 -0.76
C VAL A 201 -1.46 3.82 -1.08
N SER A 202 -1.15 5.03 -1.54
CA SER A 202 0.22 5.51 -1.74
C SER A 202 0.24 7.04 -1.67
N MET A 203 1.22 7.60 -0.98
CA MET A 203 1.42 9.05 -0.89
C MET A 203 1.91 9.59 -2.22
N LEU A 204 1.42 10.76 -2.62
CA LEU A 204 2.04 11.59 -3.65
C LEU A 204 3.00 12.56 -2.95
N ALA A 205 4.25 12.63 -3.40
CA ALA A 205 5.24 13.51 -2.77
C ALA A 205 6.14 14.28 -3.74
N PRO A 206 6.59 15.49 -3.35
CA PRO A 206 6.29 16.16 -2.08
C PRO A 206 4.82 16.62 -2.01
N SER A 207 4.23 16.50 -0.83
CA SER A 207 2.93 17.06 -0.47
C SER A 207 2.83 17.16 1.06
N PRO A 208 1.85 17.93 1.59
CA PRO A 208 1.55 17.97 3.02
C PRO A 208 1.11 16.60 3.53
N ASP A 209 -0.02 16.10 3.01
CA ASP A 209 -0.64 14.84 3.42
C ASP A 209 -1.49 14.21 2.28
N TRP A 210 -1.03 14.37 1.04
CA TRP A 210 -1.82 13.99 -0.13
C TRP A 210 -1.53 12.55 -0.57
N PHE A 211 -2.58 11.80 -0.87
CA PHE A 211 -2.45 10.40 -1.26
C PHE A 211 -3.44 9.99 -2.36
N VAL A 212 -3.14 8.86 -2.99
CA VAL A 212 -4.00 8.17 -3.95
C VAL A 212 -4.35 6.78 -3.44
N GLY A 213 -5.43 6.19 -3.93
CA GLY A 213 -5.78 4.84 -3.53
C GLY A 213 -7.13 4.33 -4.00
N THR A 214 -7.40 3.08 -3.63
CA THR A 214 -8.72 2.44 -3.72
C THR A 214 -9.22 2.17 -2.30
N SER A 215 -10.52 2.32 -2.06
CA SER A 215 -11.15 2.00 -0.77
C SER A 215 -12.24 0.96 -1.02
N ALA A 216 -12.13 -0.19 -0.35
CA ALA A 216 -13.07 -1.31 -0.41
C ALA A 216 -13.53 -1.61 -1.85
N LEU A 217 -12.58 -1.78 -2.78
CA LEU A 217 -12.87 -2.02 -4.19
C LEU A 217 -13.30 -3.49 -4.39
N PRO A 218 -14.54 -3.77 -4.82
CA PRO A 218 -14.99 -5.14 -5.05
C PRO A 218 -14.31 -5.73 -6.29
N MET A 219 -13.77 -6.94 -6.14
CA MET A 219 -13.19 -7.74 -7.23
C MET A 219 -14.18 -8.76 -7.81
N ILE A 220 -15.33 -8.93 -7.16
CA ILE A 220 -16.42 -9.81 -7.57
C ILE A 220 -17.62 -8.98 -8.00
N SER A 221 -18.26 -9.34 -9.11
CA SER A 221 -19.52 -8.75 -9.58
C SER A 221 -20.73 -9.27 -8.80
N GLU A 222 -21.89 -8.61 -8.95
CA GLU A 222 -23.12 -8.99 -8.25
C GLU A 222 -23.58 -10.43 -8.50
N ASP A 223 -23.16 -11.05 -9.61
CA ASP A 223 -23.43 -12.44 -9.97
C ASP A 223 -22.43 -13.45 -9.36
N GLY A 224 -21.49 -12.99 -8.52
CA GLY A 224 -20.53 -13.83 -7.81
C GLY A 224 -19.29 -14.22 -8.61
N GLN A 225 -19.09 -13.62 -9.80
CA GLN A 225 -17.92 -13.88 -10.64
C GLN A 225 -16.79 -12.87 -10.39
N PHE A 226 -15.55 -13.35 -10.39
CA PHE A 226 -14.38 -12.47 -10.38
C PHE A 226 -14.30 -11.67 -11.68
N SER A 227 -14.09 -10.36 -11.57
CA SER A 227 -13.90 -9.48 -12.73
C SER A 227 -12.69 -9.93 -13.56
N ALA A 228 -12.78 -9.87 -14.89
CA ALA A 228 -11.62 -10.14 -15.76
C ALA A 228 -10.52 -9.07 -15.61
N GLY A 229 -10.89 -7.87 -15.15
CA GLY A 229 -9.98 -6.75 -14.98
C GLY A 229 -10.66 -5.42 -15.28
N PHE A 230 -10.07 -4.34 -14.79
CA PHE A 230 -10.54 -2.97 -15.00
C PHE A 230 -9.44 -1.96 -14.63
N THR A 231 -9.63 -0.72 -15.05
CA THR A 231 -8.73 0.39 -14.74
C THR A 231 -9.43 1.40 -13.84
N MET A 232 -8.77 1.79 -12.77
CA MET A 232 -9.18 2.87 -11.88
C MET A 232 -8.28 4.07 -12.10
N GLU A 233 -8.85 5.24 -12.41
CA GLU A 233 -8.09 6.48 -12.42
C GLU A 233 -7.82 6.95 -10.99
N LEU A 234 -6.64 7.52 -10.76
CA LEU A 234 -6.20 7.94 -9.43
C LEU A 234 -6.42 9.43 -9.22
N ARG A 235 -7.46 9.74 -8.47
CA ARG A 235 -7.70 11.07 -7.89
C ARG A 235 -6.89 11.24 -6.61
N LEU A 236 -6.53 12.48 -6.33
CA LEU A 236 -5.89 12.84 -5.06
C LEU A 236 -6.90 13.05 -3.94
N TYR A 237 -6.48 12.61 -2.77
CA TYR A 237 -7.14 12.80 -1.50
C TYR A 237 -6.24 13.58 -0.57
N ASP A 238 -6.86 14.42 0.22
CA ASP A 238 -6.28 15.10 1.38
C ASP A 238 -6.67 14.28 2.62
N SER A 239 -5.69 13.94 3.46
CA SER A 239 -5.92 13.04 4.59
C SER A 239 -6.56 13.75 5.79
N GLY A 240 -6.51 15.08 5.81
CA GLY A 240 -7.06 15.94 6.86
C GLY A 240 -6.14 16.11 8.07
N THR A 241 -4.83 15.84 7.92
CA THR A 241 -3.86 15.84 9.03
C THR A 241 -2.77 16.91 8.90
N ASP A 242 -2.57 17.51 7.72
CA ASP A 242 -1.73 18.70 7.53
C ASP A 242 -2.50 19.82 6.79
N ASN A 243 -2.39 21.06 7.27
CA ASN A 243 -3.08 22.22 6.69
C ASN A 243 -2.40 22.82 5.46
N GLY A 244 -1.29 22.25 4.99
CA GLY A 244 -0.62 22.67 3.77
C GLY A 244 -1.52 22.56 2.55
N ILE A 245 -1.46 23.56 1.67
CA ILE A 245 -2.29 23.59 0.44
C ILE A 245 -1.45 23.66 -0.85
N GLN A 246 -0.13 23.55 -0.70
CA GLN A 246 0.89 23.56 -1.77
C GLN A 246 1.83 22.36 -1.60
N PHE A 247 2.46 21.89 -2.68
CA PHE A 247 3.35 20.71 -2.66
C PHE A 247 4.46 20.79 -1.61
N ASN A 248 5.05 21.98 -1.44
CA ASN A 248 6.19 22.22 -0.56
C ASN A 248 5.82 23.06 0.67
N SER A 249 4.56 22.99 1.11
CA SER A 249 4.15 23.62 2.37
C SER A 249 5.00 23.09 3.52
N ASN A 250 5.33 23.96 4.49
CA ASN A 250 5.91 23.47 5.73
C ASN A 250 4.85 22.68 6.50
N ASN A 251 5.31 21.67 7.24
CA ASN A 251 4.46 20.89 8.13
C ASN A 251 3.61 21.78 9.05
N ASN A 252 2.30 21.58 9.03
CA ASN A 252 1.31 22.33 9.80
C ASN A 252 0.14 21.43 10.21
N ASP A 253 0.37 20.61 11.23
CA ASP A 253 -0.59 19.67 11.84
C ASP A 253 -2.02 20.25 12.01
N THR A 254 -3.01 19.48 11.56
CA THR A 254 -4.44 19.82 11.59
C THR A 254 -5.06 19.41 12.91
N GLN A 255 -5.44 20.40 13.73
CA GLN A 255 -5.94 20.17 15.09
C GLN A 255 -7.28 20.88 15.34
N PRO A 256 -8.39 20.12 15.58
CA PRO A 256 -8.49 18.65 15.47
C PRO A 256 -8.36 18.16 14.02
N PRO A 257 -8.04 16.87 13.78
CA PRO A 257 -7.98 16.31 12.43
C PRO A 257 -9.31 16.46 11.67
N ASP A 258 -9.20 16.76 10.37
CA ASP A 258 -10.34 16.84 9.47
C ASP A 258 -10.62 15.48 8.80
N PRO A 259 -11.84 15.24 8.30
CA PRO A 259 -12.12 14.02 7.54
C PRO A 259 -11.42 14.00 6.19
N ILE A 260 -11.06 12.80 5.71
CA ILE A 260 -10.48 12.59 4.39
C ILE A 260 -11.40 13.16 3.31
N THR A 261 -10.86 14.01 2.43
CA THR A 261 -11.61 14.60 1.31
C THR A 261 -10.89 14.45 -0.03
N LEU A 262 -11.56 14.78 -1.13
CA LEU A 262 -10.89 14.93 -2.42
C LEU A 262 -10.09 16.23 -2.39
N LEU A 263 -8.83 16.17 -2.81
CA LEU A 263 -7.92 17.31 -2.73
C LEU A 263 -8.46 18.52 -3.49
N THR A 264 -8.43 19.69 -2.85
CA THR A 264 -8.52 20.99 -3.53
C THR A 264 -7.37 21.83 -3.03
N SER A 265 -6.36 22.04 -3.88
CA SER A 265 -5.12 22.75 -3.53
C SER A 265 -5.23 24.26 -3.73
N ASP A 266 -4.16 25.00 -3.39
CA ASP A 266 -3.98 26.38 -3.83
C ASP A 266 -3.88 26.43 -5.38
N PRO A 267 -4.80 27.12 -6.07
CA PRO A 267 -4.79 27.22 -7.53
C PRO A 267 -3.57 27.99 -8.09
N ALA A 268 -2.81 28.69 -7.24
CA ALA A 268 -1.54 29.30 -7.62
C ALA A 268 -0.36 28.30 -7.63
N ASP A 269 -0.51 27.13 -6.98
CA ASP A 269 0.53 26.10 -6.87
C ASP A 269 0.24 24.89 -7.73
N SER A 270 -0.99 24.40 -7.75
CA SER A 270 -1.41 23.30 -8.61
C SER A 270 -2.85 23.48 -9.08
N ASP A 271 -3.28 22.73 -10.10
CA ASP A 271 -4.64 22.80 -10.64
C ASP A 271 -5.60 21.79 -10.00
N PHE A 272 -5.20 21.13 -8.90
CA PHE A 272 -6.04 20.14 -8.24
C PHE A 272 -7.31 20.76 -7.64
N ASN A 273 -8.47 20.32 -8.14
CA ASN A 273 -9.79 20.69 -7.67
C ASN A 273 -10.68 19.45 -7.61
N ASN A 274 -11.14 19.08 -6.41
CA ASN A 274 -11.86 17.82 -6.17
C ASN A 274 -11.11 16.57 -6.68
N GLY A 275 -9.79 16.53 -6.48
CA GLY A 275 -8.91 15.42 -6.80
C GLY A 275 -8.62 15.23 -8.28
N GLU A 276 -9.00 16.20 -9.12
CA GLU A 276 -8.74 16.25 -10.56
C GLU A 276 -7.80 17.41 -10.89
N PRO A 277 -6.94 17.32 -11.92
CA PRO A 277 -6.77 16.19 -12.83
C PRO A 277 -6.17 14.94 -12.17
N VAL A 278 -6.39 13.77 -12.75
CA VAL A 278 -5.86 12.50 -12.22
C VAL A 278 -4.35 12.37 -12.42
N VAL A 279 -3.69 11.74 -11.45
CA VAL A 279 -2.22 11.61 -11.38
C VAL A 279 -1.69 10.23 -11.83
N GLY A 280 -2.59 9.34 -12.24
CA GLY A 280 -2.24 7.99 -12.64
C GLY A 280 -3.44 7.07 -12.75
N SER A 281 -3.16 5.78 -12.81
CA SER A 281 -4.16 4.72 -12.77
C SER A 281 -3.65 3.47 -12.06
N ILE A 282 -4.57 2.66 -11.55
CA ILE A 282 -4.31 1.28 -11.16
C ILE A 282 -5.08 0.36 -12.10
N VAL A 283 -4.37 -0.54 -12.77
CA VAL A 283 -4.93 -1.54 -13.66
C VAL A 283 -4.94 -2.89 -12.95
N PHE A 284 -6.11 -3.51 -12.87
CA PHE A 284 -6.28 -4.86 -12.38
C PHE A 284 -6.50 -5.79 -13.57
N GLU A 285 -5.66 -6.80 -13.72
CA GLU A 285 -5.78 -7.83 -14.76
C GLU A 285 -5.84 -9.20 -14.08
N LYS A 286 -6.94 -9.94 -14.25
CA LYS A 286 -7.04 -11.30 -13.71
C LYS A 286 -6.10 -12.21 -14.51
N ILE A 287 -5.13 -12.82 -13.84
CA ILE A 287 -4.14 -13.70 -14.46
C ILE A 287 -4.39 -15.18 -14.16
N ARG A 288 -5.09 -15.50 -13.06
CA ARG A 288 -5.46 -16.87 -12.67
C ARG A 288 -6.82 -16.85 -11.97
#